data_AF-A0A376FA31-F1
#
_entry.id   AF-A0A376FA31-F1
#
_cell.length_a   1.000
_cell.length_b   1.000
_cell.length_c   1.000
_cell.angle_alpha   90.00
_cell.angle_beta   90.00
_cell.angle_gamma   90.00
#
_symmetry.space_group_name_H-M   'P 1'
#
loop_
_entity.id
_entity.type
_entity.pdbx_description
1 polymer ?
#
loop_
_entity_poly.entity_id
_entity_poly.type
_entity_poly.pdbx_seq_one_letter_code
_entity_poly.pdbx_strand_id
1 'polypeptide(L)'
;MRPLLEGVGEILSPAEPPEKWYLVAHPGVSIPTPVIFKDPDLKRNTPVRSIETLLNCEFSNDCEDIARKRFREVDAVLSWLLEYAPSRLTGTGACVLLNLTPNPPLVRCLSKRRLAAWFCSTRDEHLPPTQQTILAQTEFR
;
A
#
# COMPACT_ATOMS: atom_id res chain seq x y z
N MET A 1 11.19 -16.24 -2.60
CA MET A 1 9.89 -16.77 -3.08
C MET A 1 8.77 -15.92 -2.47
N ARG A 2 7.82 -15.39 -3.26
CA ARG A 2 6.78 -14.44 -2.80
C ARG A 2 5.40 -15.07 -2.93
N PRO A 3 4.86 -15.70 -1.87
CA PRO A 3 3.66 -16.52 -2.00
C PRO A 3 2.41 -15.66 -2.23
N LEU A 4 1.48 -16.17 -3.02
CA LEU A 4 0.09 -15.74 -3.02
C LEU A 4 -0.64 -16.46 -1.88
N LEU A 5 -1.48 -15.72 -1.17
CA LEU A 5 -2.22 -16.20 -0.01
C LEU A 5 -3.70 -16.36 -0.36
N GLU A 6 -4.28 -17.50 0.01
CA GLU A 6 -5.71 -17.80 -0.13
C GLU A 6 -6.32 -18.25 1.21
N GLY A 7 -7.64 -18.45 1.23
CA GLY A 7 -8.38 -18.74 2.46
C GLY A 7 -8.47 -17.52 3.37
N VAL A 8 -8.14 -17.70 4.64
CA VAL A 8 -7.86 -16.62 5.62
C VAL A 8 -6.37 -16.26 5.67
N GLY A 9 -5.57 -16.74 4.71
CA GLY A 9 -4.12 -16.52 4.60
C GLY A 9 -3.28 -17.74 4.98
N GLU A 10 -3.90 -18.90 5.18
CA GLU A 10 -3.27 -20.16 5.56
C GLU A 10 -2.80 -21.00 4.39
N ILE A 11 -3.30 -20.73 3.18
CA ILE A 11 -2.91 -21.45 1.96
C ILE A 11 -1.90 -20.58 1.21
N LEU A 12 -0.65 -21.05 1.13
CA LEU A 12 0.45 -20.35 0.48
C LEU A 12 0.80 -21.03 -0.84
N SER A 13 0.68 -20.30 -1.94
CA SER A 13 1.06 -20.78 -3.28
C SER A 13 2.27 -20.01 -3.81
N PRO A 14 3.30 -20.68 -4.36
CA PRO A 14 4.42 -20.02 -5.02
C PRO A 14 3.96 -18.99 -6.06
N ALA A 15 4.48 -17.78 -6.02
CA ALA A 15 4.29 -16.78 -7.07
C ALA A 15 5.54 -15.91 -7.27
N GLU A 16 5.64 -15.34 -8.46
CA GLU A 16 6.73 -14.45 -8.86
C GLU A 16 6.16 -13.16 -9.48
N PRO A 17 5.55 -12.27 -8.66
CA PRO A 17 5.06 -11.00 -9.17
C PRO A 17 6.23 -10.12 -9.65
N PRO A 18 5.98 -9.20 -10.61
CA PRO A 18 6.99 -8.29 -11.11
C PRO A 18 7.61 -7.44 -10.00
N GLU A 19 8.92 -7.25 -10.09
CA GLU A 19 9.66 -6.48 -9.11
C GLU A 19 9.46 -4.98 -9.33
N LYS A 20 9.11 -4.28 -8.26
CA LYS A 20 8.81 -2.86 -8.28
C LYS A 20 9.39 -2.16 -7.06
N TRP A 21 9.61 -0.87 -7.20
CA TRP A 21 9.94 0.00 -6.09
C TRP A 21 8.65 0.61 -5.55
N TYR A 22 8.59 0.81 -4.24
CA TYR A 22 7.43 1.39 -3.60
C TYR A 22 7.85 2.50 -2.63
N LEU A 23 7.09 3.59 -2.62
CA LEU A 23 7.02 4.46 -1.45
C LEU A 23 5.85 3.97 -0.60
N VAL A 24 6.14 3.65 0.65
CA VAL A 24 5.14 3.35 1.67
C VAL A 24 4.90 4.61 2.47
N ALA A 25 3.67 5.12 2.46
CA ALA A 25 3.26 6.30 3.21
C ALA A 25 2.33 5.91 4.37
N HIS A 26 2.62 6.41 5.57
CA HIS A 26 1.73 6.27 6.72
C HIS A 26 1.02 7.62 6.99
N PRO A 27 -0.32 7.69 6.88
CA PRO A 27 -1.08 8.95 6.99
C PRO A 27 -1.17 9.51 8.42
N GLY A 28 -0.67 8.79 9.43
CA GLY A 28 -0.65 9.23 10.83
C GLY A 28 -1.87 8.78 11.64
N VAL A 29 -2.78 8.02 11.04
CA VAL A 29 -3.94 7.40 11.71
C VAL A 29 -3.72 5.91 11.90
N SER A 30 -4.25 5.37 13.01
CA SER A 30 -4.29 3.92 13.26
C SER A 30 -5.67 3.38 12.90
N ILE A 31 -5.72 2.33 12.08
CA ILE A 31 -6.96 1.69 11.64
C ILE A 31 -6.99 0.27 12.19
N PRO A 32 -7.85 -0.02 13.18
CA PRO A 32 -8.03 -1.39 13.66
C PRO A 32 -8.68 -2.23 12.55
N THR A 33 -8.04 -3.34 12.18
CA THR A 33 -8.54 -4.30 11.18
C THR A 33 -10.02 -4.70 11.36
N PRO A 34 -10.54 -4.92 12.59
CA PRO A 34 -11.96 -5.22 12.77
C PRO A 34 -12.91 -4.10 12.34
N VAL A 35 -12.48 -2.83 12.34
CA VAL A 35 -13.31 -1.70 11.91
C VAL A 35 -13.63 -1.79 10.42
N ILE A 36 -12.63 -2.11 9.61
CA ILE A 36 -12.80 -2.29 8.16
C ILE A 36 -13.62 -3.55 7.87
N PHE A 37 -13.28 -4.69 8.47
CA PHE A 37 -14.00 -5.95 8.21
C PHE A 37 -15.45 -5.97 8.70
N LYS A 38 -15.81 -5.15 9.69
CA LYS A 38 -17.20 -5.00 10.18
C LYS A 38 -18.00 -3.97 9.40
N ASP A 39 -17.40 -3.24 8.46
CA ASP A 39 -18.14 -2.24 7.70
C ASP A 39 -19.20 -2.91 6.81
N PRO A 40 -20.48 -2.49 6.88
CA PRO A 40 -21.54 -3.08 6.07
C PRO A 40 -21.29 -2.91 4.56
N ASP A 41 -20.60 -1.83 4.15
CA ASP A 41 -20.36 -1.53 2.75
C ASP A 41 -19.15 -2.28 2.17
N LEU A 42 -18.40 -3.02 3.00
CA LEU A 42 -17.23 -3.76 2.53
C LEU A 42 -17.65 -4.81 1.48
N LYS A 43 -17.00 -4.76 0.32
CA LYS A 43 -17.18 -5.72 -0.77
C LYS A 43 -16.71 -7.11 -0.33
N ARG A 44 -17.63 -8.09 -0.38
CA ARG A 44 -17.41 -9.49 0.06
C ARG A 44 -17.69 -10.54 -1.02
N ASN A 45 -17.98 -10.08 -2.24
CA ASN A 45 -18.40 -10.90 -3.37
C ASN A 45 -17.45 -10.78 -4.57
N THR A 46 -16.17 -10.42 -4.34
CA THR A 46 -15.15 -10.48 -5.38
C THR A 46 -14.97 -11.92 -5.84
N PRO A 47 -15.07 -12.21 -7.15
CA PRO A 47 -14.99 -13.58 -7.64
C PRO A 47 -13.61 -14.17 -7.40
N VAL A 48 -13.58 -15.43 -7.01
CA VAL A 48 -12.35 -16.24 -6.95
C VAL A 48 -11.81 -16.38 -8.37
N ARG A 49 -10.51 -16.14 -8.54
CA ARG A 49 -9.80 -16.14 -9.83
C ARG A 49 -8.52 -16.95 -9.69
N SER A 50 -8.04 -17.51 -10.81
CA SER A 50 -6.75 -18.20 -10.84
C SER A 50 -5.58 -17.25 -10.57
N ILE A 51 -4.48 -17.77 -10.04
CA ILE A 51 -3.23 -17.02 -9.82
C ILE A 51 -2.78 -16.30 -11.10
N GLU A 52 -2.83 -16.98 -12.24
CA GLU A 52 -2.46 -16.40 -13.55
C GLU A 52 -3.36 -15.21 -13.91
N THR A 53 -4.67 -15.31 -13.67
CA THR A 53 -5.58 -14.19 -13.90
C THR A 53 -5.25 -13.03 -12.97
N LEU A 54 -5.00 -13.31 -11.68
CA LEU A 54 -4.68 -12.30 -10.68
C LEU A 54 -3.41 -11.54 -11.05
N LEU A 55 -2.33 -12.23 -11.45
CA LEU A 55 -1.05 -11.61 -11.81
C LEU A 55 -1.11 -10.73 -13.07
N ASN A 56 -2.04 -11.02 -13.98
CA ASN A 56 -2.23 -10.28 -15.23
C ASN A 56 -3.33 -9.20 -15.16
N CYS A 57 -4.11 -9.17 -14.07
CA CYS A 57 -5.12 -8.15 -13.83
C CYS A 57 -4.54 -6.93 -13.11
N GLU A 58 -5.25 -5.80 -13.21
CA GLU A 58 -4.94 -4.63 -12.38
C GLU A 58 -5.15 -4.95 -10.89
N PHE A 59 -4.16 -4.59 -10.07
CA PHE A 59 -4.20 -4.83 -8.63
C PHE A 59 -5.01 -3.74 -7.94
N SER A 60 -6.04 -4.17 -7.22
CA SER A 60 -6.87 -3.33 -6.36
C SER A 60 -6.98 -3.95 -4.97
N ASN A 61 -7.42 -3.15 -4.00
CA ASN A 61 -7.67 -3.60 -2.63
C ASN A 61 -9.13 -3.29 -2.30
N ASP A 62 -9.95 -4.33 -2.09
CA ASP A 62 -11.37 -4.18 -1.77
C ASP A 62 -11.62 -3.41 -0.44
N CYS A 63 -10.61 -3.29 0.43
CA CYS A 63 -10.68 -2.49 1.66
C CYS A 63 -10.45 -0.98 1.42
N GLU A 64 -9.95 -0.59 0.25
CA GLU A 64 -9.53 0.78 -0.04
C GLU A 64 -10.68 1.77 0.05
N ASP A 65 -11.80 1.47 -0.61
CA ASP A 65 -12.97 2.35 -0.62
C ASP A 65 -13.49 2.62 0.80
N ILE A 66 -13.49 1.60 1.66
CA ILE A 66 -13.91 1.73 3.05
C ILE A 66 -12.92 2.57 3.85
N ALA A 67 -11.62 2.31 3.71
CA ALA A 67 -10.60 3.10 4.41
C ALA A 67 -10.66 4.57 4.00
N ARG A 68 -10.81 4.88 2.70
CA ARG A 68 -10.95 6.25 2.19
C ARG A 68 -12.22 6.93 2.70
N LYS A 69 -13.36 6.22 2.69
CA LYS A 69 -14.65 6.76 3.15
C LYS A 69 -14.66 7.07 4.65
N ARG A 70 -13.98 6.26 5.46
CA ARG A 70 -13.99 6.36 6.93
C ARG A 70 -12.86 7.21 7.51
N PHE A 71 -11.72 7.29 6.84
CA PHE A 71 -10.51 7.97 7.33
C PHE A 71 -10.02 8.98 6.30
N ARG A 72 -10.27 10.27 6.57
CA ARG A 72 -9.95 11.37 5.64
C ARG A 72 -8.45 11.50 5.38
N GLU A 73 -7.62 11.16 6.37
CA GLU A 73 -6.17 11.17 6.27
C GLU A 73 -5.67 10.15 5.25
N VAL A 74 -6.33 8.98 5.17
CA VAL A 74 -6.03 7.97 4.13
C VAL A 74 -6.40 8.51 2.76
N ASP A 75 -7.61 9.06 2.60
CA ASP A 75 -8.06 9.60 1.32
C ASP A 75 -7.19 10.77 0.84
N ALA A 76 -6.78 11.66 1.74
CA ALA A 76 -5.90 12.78 1.43
C ALA A 76 -4.52 12.30 0.94
N VAL A 77 -3.90 11.35 1.65
CA VAL A 77 -2.60 10.79 1.24
C VAL A 77 -2.72 10.02 -0.07
N LEU A 78 -3.76 9.21 -0.23
CA LEU A 78 -3.96 8.41 -1.43
C LEU A 78 -4.25 9.29 -2.65
N SER A 79 -5.15 10.27 -2.53
CA SER A 79 -5.45 11.22 -3.60
C SER A 79 -4.21 12.02 -4.01
N TRP A 80 -3.40 12.45 -3.04
CA TRP A 80 -2.15 13.15 -3.33
C TRP A 80 -1.13 12.25 -4.05
N LEU A 81 -0.95 11.00 -3.61
CA LEU A 81 0.00 10.08 -4.25
C LEU A 81 -0.44 9.68 -5.67
N LEU A 82 -1.75 9.57 -5.92
CA LEU A 82 -2.32 9.28 -7.24
C LEU A 82 -1.96 10.32 -8.31
N GLU A 83 -1.66 11.57 -7.92
CA GLU A 83 -1.17 12.59 -8.85
C GLU A 83 0.21 12.26 -9.46
N TYR A 84 0.99 11.40 -8.79
CA TYR A 84 2.35 11.05 -9.21
C TYR A 84 2.44 9.69 -9.89
N ALA A 85 1.78 8.67 -9.35
CA ALA A 85 1.75 7.32 -9.92
C ALA A 85 0.63 6.47 -9.31
N PRO A 86 0.33 5.30 -9.89
CA PRO A 86 -0.66 4.38 -9.33
C PRO A 86 -0.38 4.08 -7.86
N SER A 87 -1.36 4.38 -7.02
CA SER A 87 -1.28 4.27 -5.57
C SER A 87 -2.45 3.48 -5.02
N ARG A 88 -2.22 2.72 -3.96
CA ARG A 88 -3.24 1.84 -3.38
C ARG A 88 -3.02 1.56 -1.91
N LEU A 89 -4.09 1.24 -1.19
CA LEU A 89 -4.03 0.84 0.22
C LEU A 89 -3.31 -0.52 0.36
N THR A 90 -2.51 -0.70 1.42
CA THR A 90 -2.00 -2.01 1.82
C THR A 90 -2.70 -2.54 3.07
N GLY A 91 -3.03 -3.84 3.08
CA GLY A 91 -3.83 -4.48 4.12
C GLY A 91 -5.18 -3.79 4.32
N THR A 92 -5.57 -3.58 5.58
CA THR A 92 -6.75 -2.77 5.95
C THR A 92 -6.40 -1.30 6.20
N GLY A 93 -5.21 -0.86 5.77
CA GLY A 93 -4.69 0.48 6.09
C GLY A 93 -3.99 0.54 7.45
N ALA A 94 -3.45 1.70 7.84
CA ALA A 94 -3.61 2.98 7.15
C ALA A 94 -2.59 3.25 6.03
N CYS A 95 -1.57 2.39 5.87
CA CYS A 95 -0.50 2.62 4.92
C CYS A 95 -1.00 2.59 3.46
N VAL A 96 -0.43 3.50 2.65
CA VAL A 96 -0.66 3.59 1.20
C VAL A 96 0.67 3.31 0.49
N LEU A 97 0.60 2.56 -0.60
CA LEU A 97 1.72 2.22 -1.47
C LEU A 97 1.61 3.01 -2.77
N LEU A 98 2.66 3.74 -3.11
CA LEU A 98 2.85 4.35 -4.43
C LEU A 98 3.77 3.45 -5.26
N ASN A 99 3.31 2.99 -6.42
CA ASN A 99 4.13 2.21 -7.35
C ASN A 99 5.16 3.13 -8.02
N LEU A 100 6.44 2.83 -7.88
CA LEU A 100 7.53 3.55 -8.51
C LEU A 100 8.17 2.70 -9.59
N THR A 101 8.35 3.28 -10.77
CA THR A 101 9.48 2.91 -11.62
C THR A 101 10.75 3.53 -11.01
N PRO A 102 11.91 2.85 -11.05
CA PRO A 102 13.15 3.39 -10.48
C PRO A 102 13.57 4.67 -11.23
N ASN A 103 13.06 5.81 -10.77
CA ASN A 103 13.32 7.14 -11.30
C ASN A 103 13.85 8.03 -10.15
N PRO A 104 15.17 8.28 -10.08
CA PRO A 104 15.79 9.00 -8.97
C PRO A 104 15.21 10.41 -8.68
N PRO A 105 14.82 11.21 -9.69
CA PRO A 105 14.09 12.48 -9.48
C PRO A 105 12.82 12.41 -8.62
N LEU A 106 11.94 11.43 -8.86
CA LEU A 106 10.62 11.38 -8.19
C LEU A 106 10.77 11.02 -6.71
N VAL A 107 11.69 10.08 -6.42
CA VAL A 107 12.14 9.71 -5.07
C VAL A 107 12.61 10.95 -4.29
N ARG A 108 13.40 11.83 -4.93
CA ARG A 108 13.94 13.05 -4.32
C ARG A 108 12.90 14.15 -4.10
N CYS A 109 11.83 14.18 -4.90
CA CYS A 109 10.73 15.13 -4.70
C CYS A 109 9.86 14.74 -3.50
N LEU A 110 9.57 13.45 -3.35
CA LEU A 110 8.73 12.93 -2.26
C LEU A 110 9.40 13.06 -0.88
N SER A 111 10.73 12.91 -0.82
CA SER A 111 11.49 13.08 0.44
C SER A 111 11.48 14.50 1.00
N LYS A 112 11.04 15.51 0.24
CA LYS A 112 10.98 16.91 0.71
C LYS A 112 9.72 17.24 1.51
N ARG A 113 8.70 16.36 1.53
CA ARG A 113 7.45 16.60 2.28
C ARG A 113 7.43 15.82 3.59
N ARG A 114 6.72 16.40 4.58
CA ARG A 114 6.54 15.88 5.94
C ARG A 114 5.54 14.72 6.00
N LEU A 115 5.81 13.65 5.25
CA LEU A 115 5.03 12.41 5.29
C LEU A 115 5.92 11.34 5.92
N ALA A 116 5.40 10.59 6.90
CA ALA A 116 6.09 9.41 7.42
C ALA A 116 6.11 8.36 6.29
N ALA A 117 7.22 8.28 5.57
CA ALA A 117 7.33 7.44 4.39
C ALA A 117 8.68 6.74 4.28
N TRP A 118 8.65 5.55 3.69
CA TRP A 118 9.82 4.69 3.49
C TRP A 118 9.85 4.11 2.08
N PHE A 119 11.04 3.91 1.55
CA PHE A 119 11.22 3.23 0.27
C PHE A 119 11.48 1.76 0.50
N CYS A 120 10.81 0.91 -0.29
CA CYS A 120 11.02 -0.52 -0.26
C CYS A 120 11.16 -1.06 -1.69
N SER A 121 12.18 -1.90 -1.89
CA SER A 121 12.35 -2.70 -3.10
C SER A 121 11.83 -4.10 -2.82
N THR A 122 11.10 -4.67 -3.77
CA THR A 122 10.70 -6.08 -3.65
C THR A 122 11.89 -7.05 -3.71
N ARG A 123 13.07 -6.62 -4.20
CA ARG A 123 14.29 -7.47 -4.33
C ARG A 123 15.02 -7.79 -3.03
N ASP A 124 14.88 -6.97 -1.99
CA ASP A 124 15.87 -6.97 -0.93
C ASP A 124 15.54 -7.90 0.24
N GLU A 125 16.23 -9.05 0.26
CA GLU A 125 16.50 -9.80 1.50
C GLU A 125 17.69 -9.19 2.27
N HIS A 126 18.36 -8.14 1.78
CA HIS A 126 19.58 -7.55 2.35
C HIS A 126 19.72 -6.02 2.17
N LEU A 127 18.65 -5.25 2.40
CA LEU A 127 18.85 -3.86 2.81
C LEU A 127 19.02 -3.85 4.34
N PRO A 128 20.18 -3.45 4.90
CA PRO A 128 20.19 -3.02 6.28
C PRO A 128 19.12 -1.93 6.44
N PRO A 129 18.52 -1.76 7.63
CA PRO A 129 17.63 -0.64 7.89
C PRO A 129 18.48 0.64 7.91
N THR A 130 18.96 1.08 6.75
CA THR A 130 19.30 2.48 6.53
C THR A 130 17.97 3.20 6.57
N GLN A 131 17.62 3.54 7.81
CA GLN A 131 16.76 4.61 8.22
C GLN A 131 16.93 5.81 7.28
N GLN A 132 16.16 5.86 6.21
CA GLN A 132 15.61 7.11 5.75
C GLN A 132 14.17 7.19 6.25
N THR A 133 13.99 6.94 7.55
CA THR A 133 12.79 7.42 8.24
C THR A 133 12.93 8.94 8.30
N ILE A 134 12.24 9.65 7.41
CA ILE A 134 12.05 11.08 7.56
C ILE A 134 10.98 11.25 8.65
N LEU A 135 11.40 11.22 9.92
CA LEU A 135 10.55 11.63 11.03
C LEU A 135 10.46 13.16 11.00
N ALA A 136 9.38 13.70 10.47
CA ALA A 136 9.02 15.09 10.67
C ALA A 136 7.63 15.15 11.30
N GLN A 137 7.54 15.84 12.43
CA GLN A 137 6.32 16.03 13.22
C GLN A 137 5.20 16.65 12.39
N THR A 138 3.99 16.12 12.57
CA THR A 138 2.80 16.49 11.80
C THR A 138 2.07 17.65 12.48
N GLU A 139 1.98 18.78 11.80
CA GLU A 139 0.91 19.77 12.01
C GLU A 139 0.20 19.93 10.67
N PHE A 140 -1.04 19.47 10.59
CA PHE A 140 -1.96 19.79 9.50
C PHE A 140 -2.56 21.17 9.79
N ARG A 141 -2.42 22.13 8.87
CA ARG A 141 -3.10 23.43 8.90
C ARG A 141 -4.18 23.48 7.83
#